data_AF-A0A9E3A8Z0-F1
#
_entry.id   AF-A0A9E3A8Z0-F1
#
_cell.length_a   1.000
_cell.length_b   1.000
_cell.length_c   1.000
_cell.angle_alpha   90.00
_cell.angle_beta   90.00
_cell.angle_gamma   90.00
#
_symmetry.space_group_name_H-M   'P 1'
#
loop_
_entity.id
_entity.type
_entity.pdbx_description
1 polymer ?
#
loop_
_entity_poly.entity_id
_entity_poly.type
_entity_poly.pdbx_seq_one_letter_code
_entity_poly.pdbx_strand_id
1 'polypeptide(L)'
;MVERGQLGDIRPLYWQTDTSVSDKSWGYIQNDTFKSAEFVVHQLIDIVSKNGNLLLNIGPKSDGTIPDEVRWVLLDVGAWLNVNGEAIYGTRPWRVYGEGPTIVAAGSFHDTETANYKPQDFRFTTRGNVLYAIGLAWPTNGEAVIHSLAETVRGERVRSVTLLGNSATIKFNQGPDGLHVELPFQDLAKYAYAIRVTFDEFSH
;
A
#
# COMPACT_ATOMS: atom_id res chain seq x y z
N MET A 1 9.70 14.38 -12.19
CA MET A 1 8.26 14.20 -12.46
C MET A 1 8.14 13.00 -13.37
N VAL A 2 7.28 12.04 -13.04
CA VAL A 2 6.96 10.91 -13.91
C VAL A 2 5.53 11.13 -14.39
N GLU A 3 5.31 11.01 -15.70
CA GLU A 3 3.99 11.13 -16.33
C GLU A 3 3.05 10.02 -15.82
N ARG A 4 1.78 10.37 -15.57
CA ARG A 4 0.64 9.54 -15.13
C ARG A 4 0.84 8.02 -15.35
N GLY A 5 1.43 7.37 -14.35
CA GLY A 5 1.81 5.96 -14.42
C GLY A 5 2.54 5.45 -13.19
N GLN A 6 2.79 4.14 -13.18
CA GLN A 6 3.54 3.44 -12.14
C GLN A 6 4.93 3.04 -12.67
N LEU A 7 5.92 3.06 -11.78
CA LEU A 7 7.26 2.59 -12.10
C LEU A 7 7.37 1.08 -11.83
N GLY A 8 8.21 0.40 -12.61
CA GLY A 8 8.46 -1.03 -12.44
C GLY A 8 9.35 -1.39 -11.25
N ASP A 9 10.14 -0.45 -10.72
CA ASP A 9 11.13 -0.70 -9.67
C ASP A 9 11.39 0.54 -8.79
N ILE A 10 12.08 0.36 -7.65
CA ILE A 10 12.51 1.43 -6.75
C ILE A 10 13.43 2.39 -7.50
N ARG A 11 13.19 3.69 -7.37
CA ARG A 11 14.14 4.71 -7.82
C ARG A 11 14.96 5.26 -6.65
N PRO A 12 16.30 5.38 -6.79
CA PRO A 12 17.15 6.01 -5.78
C PRO A 12 16.76 7.46 -5.54
N LEU A 13 16.37 8.16 -6.60
CA LEU A 13 15.90 9.54 -6.53
C LEU A 13 14.40 9.59 -6.30
N TYR A 14 14.01 10.49 -5.39
CA TYR A 14 12.62 10.78 -5.10
C TYR A 14 11.87 11.23 -6.36
N TRP A 15 10.65 10.75 -6.51
CA TRP A 15 9.81 11.10 -7.66
C TRP A 15 8.37 11.37 -7.21
N GLN A 16 7.61 11.95 -8.13
CA GLN A 16 6.20 12.21 -7.94
C GLN A 16 5.48 11.87 -9.25
N THR A 17 4.31 11.27 -9.10
CA THR A 17 3.35 11.02 -10.18
C THR A 17 2.01 11.60 -9.79
N ASP A 18 1.28 12.03 -10.80
CA ASP A 18 -0.03 12.63 -10.70
C ASP A 18 -1.08 11.69 -11.32
N THR A 19 -2.23 11.58 -10.67
CA THR A 19 -3.43 10.93 -11.22
C THR A 19 -4.65 11.78 -10.89
N SER A 20 -5.77 11.48 -11.55
CA SER A 20 -7.07 12.11 -11.30
C SER A 20 -8.03 11.07 -10.75
N VAL A 21 -8.91 11.45 -9.82
CA VAL A 21 -10.04 10.58 -9.40
C VAL A 21 -10.94 10.27 -10.61
N SER A 22 -11.03 11.18 -11.57
CA SER A 22 -11.71 10.94 -12.85
C SER A 22 -10.85 10.04 -13.75
N ASP A 23 -11.49 9.10 -14.44
CA ASP A 23 -10.83 8.26 -15.43
C ASP A 23 -10.59 9.00 -16.73
N LYS A 24 -11.51 9.89 -17.10
CA LYS A 24 -11.62 10.47 -18.43
C LYS A 24 -11.03 11.88 -18.53
N SER A 25 -10.85 12.59 -17.42
CA SER A 25 -10.51 14.01 -17.43
C SER A 25 -9.74 14.48 -16.20
N TRP A 26 -9.03 15.61 -16.34
CA TRP A 26 -8.44 16.36 -15.22
C TRP A 26 -9.42 17.39 -14.64
N GLY A 27 -10.43 17.80 -15.39
CA GLY A 27 -11.52 18.68 -14.95
C GLY A 27 -12.87 17.98 -14.96
N TYR A 28 -13.89 18.60 -14.38
CA TYR A 28 -15.24 18.05 -14.37
C TYR A 28 -15.79 17.86 -15.79
N ILE A 29 -16.36 16.68 -16.05
CA ILE A 29 -17.14 16.38 -17.25
C ILE A 29 -18.49 15.77 -16.85
N GLN A 30 -19.52 15.96 -17.67
CA GLN A 30 -20.78 15.24 -17.51
C GLN A 30 -20.61 13.77 -17.90
N ASN A 31 -21.26 12.85 -17.17
CA ASN A 31 -21.20 11.40 -17.37
C ASN A 31 -19.78 10.80 -17.23
N ASP A 32 -19.04 11.31 -16.23
CA ASP A 32 -17.71 10.80 -15.91
C ASP A 32 -17.75 9.41 -15.26
N THR A 33 -16.59 8.75 -15.23
CA THR A 33 -16.34 7.57 -14.38
C THR A 33 -15.19 7.88 -13.45
N PHE A 34 -15.27 7.34 -12.23
CA PHE A 34 -14.33 7.64 -11.17
C PHE A 34 -13.63 6.37 -10.70
N LYS A 35 -12.34 6.50 -10.39
CA LYS A 35 -11.55 5.48 -9.72
C LYS A 35 -12.16 5.15 -8.36
N SER A 36 -12.15 3.87 -8.01
CA SER A 36 -12.57 3.45 -6.68
C SER A 36 -11.57 3.88 -5.60
N ALA A 37 -12.02 3.97 -4.35
CA ALA A 37 -11.12 4.20 -3.22
C ALA A 37 -10.07 3.08 -3.08
N GLU A 38 -10.47 1.84 -3.35
CA GLU A 38 -9.56 0.68 -3.38
C GLU A 38 -8.41 0.92 -4.36
N PHE A 39 -8.72 1.34 -5.59
CA PHE A 39 -7.73 1.63 -6.60
C PHE A 39 -6.75 2.72 -6.13
N VAL A 40 -7.27 3.83 -5.58
CA VAL A 40 -6.45 4.95 -5.09
C VAL A 40 -5.54 4.50 -3.95
N VAL A 41 -6.05 3.68 -3.01
CA VAL A 41 -5.26 3.13 -1.90
C VAL A 41 -4.15 2.23 -2.42
N HIS A 42 -4.45 1.28 -3.31
CA HIS A 42 -3.44 0.39 -3.88
C HIS A 42 -2.37 1.15 -4.67
N GLN A 43 -2.78 2.15 -5.45
CA GLN A 43 -1.85 2.98 -6.21
C GLN A 43 -0.93 3.78 -5.28
N LEU A 44 -1.49 4.39 -4.22
CA LEU A 44 -0.71 5.09 -3.21
C LEU A 44 0.35 4.17 -2.56
N ILE A 45 -0.07 2.97 -2.16
CA ILE A 45 0.82 1.98 -1.54
C ILE A 45 1.98 1.61 -2.48
N ASP A 46 1.67 1.29 -3.74
CA ASP A 46 2.69 0.91 -4.73
C ASP A 46 3.67 2.05 -5.00
N ILE A 47 3.18 3.29 -5.16
CA ILE A 47 4.01 4.48 -5.41
C ILE A 47 4.95 4.75 -4.24
N VAL A 48 4.44 4.75 -3.01
CA VAL A 48 5.25 5.04 -1.81
C VAL A 48 6.31 3.96 -1.60
N SER A 49 5.99 2.69 -1.83
CA SER A 49 6.95 1.59 -1.76
C SER A 49 8.12 1.71 -2.74
N LYS A 50 7.95 2.50 -3.81
CA LYS A 50 8.94 2.72 -4.88
C LYS A 50 9.61 4.10 -4.83
N ASN A 51 9.52 4.80 -3.70
CA ASN A 51 10.11 6.11 -3.43
C ASN A 51 9.36 7.31 -4.03
N GLY A 52 8.06 7.14 -4.29
CA GLY A 52 7.24 8.13 -4.96
C GLY A 52 6.26 8.85 -4.03
N ASN A 53 5.78 9.99 -4.49
CA ASN A 53 4.55 10.63 -4.01
C ASN A 53 3.43 10.52 -5.04
N LEU A 54 2.21 10.34 -4.53
CA LEU A 54 0.99 10.47 -5.31
C LEU A 54 0.38 11.86 -5.10
N LEU A 55 0.24 12.62 -6.18
CA LEU A 55 -0.59 13.82 -6.22
C LEU A 55 -1.95 13.45 -6.84
N LEU A 56 -3.01 13.45 -6.04
CA LEU A 56 -4.36 13.11 -6.49
C LEU A 56 -5.14 14.39 -6.85
N ASN A 57 -5.50 14.50 -8.12
CA ASN A 57 -6.32 15.59 -8.65
C ASN A 57 -7.82 15.29 -8.50
N ILE A 58 -8.60 16.34 -8.21
CA ILE A 58 -10.06 16.32 -8.23
C ILE A 58 -10.59 17.43 -9.14
N GLY A 59 -11.70 17.18 -9.82
CA GLY A 59 -12.38 18.18 -10.65
C GLY A 59 -13.66 18.68 -9.99
N PRO A 60 -13.67 19.85 -9.33
CA PRO A 60 -14.91 20.48 -8.88
C PRO A 60 -15.84 20.80 -10.07
N LYS A 61 -17.15 20.82 -9.80
CA LYS A 61 -18.17 21.29 -10.74
C LYS A 61 -17.96 22.78 -11.04
N SER A 62 -18.59 23.28 -12.10
CA SER A 62 -18.53 24.68 -12.51
C SER A 62 -19.06 25.66 -11.44
N ASP A 63 -19.92 25.19 -10.54
CA ASP A 63 -20.42 25.94 -9.38
C ASP A 63 -19.49 25.89 -8.15
N GLY A 64 -18.34 25.23 -8.27
CA GLY A 64 -17.34 25.07 -7.21
C GLY A 64 -17.60 23.90 -6.25
N THR A 65 -18.71 23.16 -6.38
CA THR A 65 -19.00 22.00 -5.53
C THR A 65 -18.23 20.76 -5.98
N ILE A 66 -17.84 19.89 -5.04
CA ILE A 66 -17.20 18.61 -5.35
C ILE A 66 -18.31 17.57 -5.60
N PRO A 67 -18.25 16.77 -6.70
CA PRO A 67 -19.16 15.65 -6.90
C PRO A 67 -19.16 14.67 -5.72
N ASP A 68 -20.32 14.15 -5.34
CA ASP A 68 -20.45 13.28 -4.15
C ASP A 68 -19.63 11.99 -4.30
N GLU A 69 -19.51 11.45 -5.50
CA GLU A 69 -18.70 10.28 -5.82
C GLU A 69 -17.21 10.52 -5.50
N VAL A 70 -16.68 11.67 -5.90
CA VAL A 70 -15.30 12.09 -5.60
C VAL A 70 -15.13 12.28 -4.09
N ARG A 71 -16.13 12.87 -3.43
CA ARG A 71 -16.12 13.03 -1.97
C ARG A 71 -16.06 11.69 -1.25
N TRP A 72 -16.86 10.70 -1.68
CA TRP A 72 -16.85 9.37 -1.06
C TRP A 72 -15.52 8.65 -1.22
N VAL A 73 -14.90 8.74 -2.40
CA VAL A 73 -13.56 8.21 -2.64
C VAL A 73 -12.54 8.83 -1.67
N LEU A 74 -12.53 10.16 -1.55
CA LEU A 74 -11.61 10.85 -0.64
C LEU A 74 -11.84 10.49 0.83
N LEU A 75 -13.10 10.37 1.26
CA LEU A 75 -13.44 10.00 2.64
C LEU A 75 -13.02 8.57 2.96
N ASP A 76 -13.24 7.63 2.04
CA ASP A 76 -12.83 6.23 2.21
C ASP A 76 -11.30 6.07 2.22
N VAL A 77 -10.58 6.77 1.33
CA VAL A 77 -9.11 6.84 1.35
C VAL A 77 -8.61 7.45 2.67
N GLY A 78 -9.25 8.53 3.13
CA GLY A 78 -8.93 9.18 4.40
C GLY A 78 -9.17 8.26 5.61
N ALA A 79 -10.26 7.50 5.62
CA ALA A 79 -10.56 6.53 6.66
C ALA A 79 -9.50 5.41 6.71
N TRP A 80 -9.05 4.92 5.54
CA TRP A 80 -7.97 3.94 5.47
C TRP A 80 -6.63 4.52 5.98
N LEU A 81 -6.28 5.74 5.59
CA LEU A 81 -5.08 6.44 6.05
C LEU A 81 -5.11 6.77 7.55
N ASN A 82 -6.28 6.98 8.15
CA ASN A 82 -6.39 7.17 9.59
C ASN A 82 -5.94 5.93 10.38
N VAL A 83 -6.10 4.74 9.81
CA VAL A 83 -5.70 3.47 10.44
C VAL A 83 -4.28 3.07 10.04
N ASN A 84 -3.95 3.15 8.75
CA ASN A 84 -2.72 2.59 8.17
C ASN A 84 -1.69 3.66 7.80
N GLY A 85 -1.97 4.95 8.06
CA GLY A 85 -1.13 6.07 7.65
C GLY A 85 0.28 6.05 8.24
N GLU A 86 0.49 5.35 9.37
CA GLU A 86 1.83 5.11 9.91
C GLU A 86 2.75 4.40 8.92
N ALA A 87 2.21 3.50 8.09
CA ALA A 87 2.94 2.78 7.05
C ALA A 87 3.19 3.61 5.77
N ILE A 88 2.64 4.82 5.69
CA ILE A 88 2.71 5.70 4.52
C ILE A 88 3.48 6.98 4.83
N TYR A 89 3.05 7.71 5.87
CA TYR A 89 3.60 9.03 6.18
C TYR A 89 4.98 8.93 6.82
N GLY A 90 5.95 9.62 6.22
CA GLY A 90 7.32 9.69 6.73
C GLY A 90 8.14 8.41 6.56
N THR A 91 7.63 7.45 5.78
CA THR A 91 8.33 6.20 5.49
C THR A 91 9.25 6.36 4.27
N ARG A 92 10.10 5.36 4.04
CA ARG A 92 10.96 5.20 2.86
C ARG A 92 10.82 3.78 2.32
N PRO A 93 11.12 3.54 1.03
CA PRO A 93 11.22 2.19 0.50
C PRO A 93 12.12 1.32 1.35
N TRP A 94 11.79 0.04 1.44
CA TRP A 94 12.71 -0.95 1.97
C TRP A 94 13.73 -1.37 0.90
N ARG A 95 14.51 -2.42 1.17
CA ARG A 95 15.44 -3.03 0.22
C ARG A 95 14.75 -3.63 -1.02
N VAL A 96 13.48 -4.02 -0.88
CA VAL A 96 12.60 -4.46 -1.97
C VAL A 96 11.26 -3.72 -1.82
N TYR A 97 10.63 -3.35 -2.93
CA TYR A 97 9.39 -2.57 -2.87
C TYR A 97 8.17 -3.43 -2.53
N GLY A 98 8.23 -4.73 -2.83
CA GLY A 98 7.12 -5.64 -2.68
C GLY A 98 7.44 -7.06 -3.13
N GLU A 99 6.47 -7.93 -2.93
CA GLU A 99 6.46 -9.32 -3.40
C GLU A 99 5.04 -9.71 -3.81
N GLY A 100 4.91 -10.88 -4.43
CA GLY A 100 3.64 -11.45 -4.86
C GLY A 100 3.54 -11.68 -6.37
N PRO A 101 2.49 -12.40 -6.81
CA PRO A 101 2.33 -12.80 -8.20
C PRO A 101 1.78 -11.69 -9.10
N THR A 102 1.20 -10.64 -8.54
CA THR A 102 0.49 -9.63 -9.31
C THR A 102 1.45 -8.59 -9.88
N ILE A 103 1.67 -8.68 -11.19
CA ILE A 103 2.50 -7.74 -11.93
C ILE A 103 1.67 -6.51 -12.28
N VAL A 104 2.12 -5.35 -11.81
CA VAL A 104 1.59 -4.05 -12.21
C VAL A 104 2.30 -3.62 -13.49
N ALA A 105 1.55 -3.47 -14.58
CA ALA A 105 2.12 -3.02 -15.85
C ALA A 105 2.70 -1.61 -15.70
N ALA A 106 4.00 -1.46 -15.95
CA ALA A 106 4.65 -0.15 -15.99
C ALA A 106 4.31 0.55 -17.31
N GLY A 107 4.01 1.84 -17.27
CA GLY A 107 3.71 2.65 -18.46
C GLY A 107 2.72 3.78 -18.17
N SER A 108 2.60 4.70 -19.13
CA SER A 108 1.62 5.79 -19.09
C SER A 108 0.20 5.22 -19.36
N PHE A 109 -0.82 5.71 -18.65
CA PHE A 109 -2.25 5.43 -18.89
C PHE A 109 -2.80 4.04 -18.48
N HIS A 110 -2.09 3.26 -17.68
CA HIS A 110 -2.62 2.02 -17.07
C HIS A 110 -3.28 2.24 -15.70
N ASP A 111 -3.77 3.45 -15.43
CA ASP A 111 -4.24 3.86 -14.10
C ASP A 111 -5.74 3.66 -13.88
N THR A 112 -6.42 2.83 -14.67
CA THR A 112 -7.89 2.65 -14.58
C THR A 112 -8.33 1.27 -14.12
N GLU A 113 -7.42 0.29 -14.05
CA GLU A 113 -7.76 -1.08 -13.66
C GLU A 113 -7.21 -1.42 -12.28
N THR A 114 -8.10 -1.78 -11.35
CA THR A 114 -7.68 -2.39 -10.09
C THR A 114 -7.05 -3.74 -10.41
N ALA A 115 -5.77 -3.88 -10.11
CA ALA A 115 -5.10 -5.17 -10.17
C ALA A 115 -5.80 -6.15 -9.21
N ASN A 116 -6.08 -7.37 -9.67
CA ASN A 116 -6.70 -8.42 -8.86
C ASN A 116 -5.69 -9.03 -7.88
N TYR A 117 -5.25 -8.23 -6.92
CA TYR A 117 -4.27 -8.61 -5.92
C TYR A 117 -4.69 -9.87 -5.16
N LYS A 118 -3.68 -10.64 -4.78
CA LYS A 118 -3.77 -11.89 -4.05
C LYS A 118 -3.20 -11.70 -2.66
N PRO A 119 -3.52 -12.59 -1.71
CA PRO A 119 -3.00 -12.47 -0.34
C PRO A 119 -1.47 -12.55 -0.24
N GLN A 120 -0.79 -12.99 -1.31
CA GLN A 120 0.66 -13.00 -1.43
C GLN A 120 1.25 -11.65 -1.89
N ASP A 121 0.41 -10.69 -2.29
CA ASP A 121 0.87 -9.39 -2.76
C ASP A 121 1.10 -8.44 -1.59
N PHE A 122 2.37 -8.13 -1.35
CA PHE A 122 2.81 -7.18 -0.35
C PHE A 122 3.56 -6.01 -0.98
N ARG A 123 3.50 -4.87 -0.30
CA ARG A 123 4.37 -3.72 -0.53
C ARG A 123 5.04 -3.32 0.78
N PHE A 124 6.27 -2.84 0.69
CA PHE A 124 7.11 -2.59 1.85
C PHE A 124 7.53 -1.14 1.96
N THR A 125 7.43 -0.62 3.18
CA THR A 125 7.96 0.69 3.56
C THR A 125 8.65 0.59 4.92
N THR A 126 9.53 1.52 5.25
CA THR A 126 10.29 1.53 6.50
C THR A 126 10.32 2.91 7.12
N ARG A 127 10.43 2.95 8.45
CA ARG A 127 10.68 4.18 9.21
C ARG A 127 11.53 3.83 10.43
N GLY A 128 12.78 4.28 10.44
CA GLY A 128 13.73 3.88 11.48
C GLY A 128 13.99 2.37 11.43
N ASN A 129 13.85 1.67 12.56
CA ASN A 129 13.99 0.20 12.62
C ASN A 129 12.69 -0.57 12.32
N VAL A 130 11.61 0.13 11.95
CA VAL A 130 10.30 -0.46 11.72
C VAL A 130 10.13 -0.74 10.24
N LEU A 131 9.79 -1.98 9.91
CA LEU A 131 9.29 -2.39 8.60
C LEU A 131 7.77 -2.45 8.65
N TYR A 132 7.12 -1.90 7.62
CA TYR A 132 5.70 -2.09 7.38
C TYR A 132 5.53 -3.00 6.16
N ALA A 133 4.90 -4.15 6.37
CA ALA A 133 4.46 -5.04 5.31
C ALA A 133 2.97 -4.79 5.06
N ILE A 134 2.65 -4.20 3.90
CA ILE A 134 1.30 -3.80 3.52
C ILE A 134 0.73 -4.87 2.60
N GLY A 135 -0.20 -5.68 3.10
CA GLY A 135 -0.90 -6.71 2.33
C GLY A 135 -2.06 -6.12 1.53
N LEU A 136 -2.12 -6.44 0.24
CA LEU A 136 -3.09 -5.86 -0.70
C LEU A 136 -4.39 -6.67 -0.83
N ALA A 137 -4.45 -7.87 -0.25
CA ALA A 137 -5.67 -8.66 -0.13
C ALA A 137 -5.63 -9.53 1.14
N TRP A 138 -6.76 -9.69 1.82
CA TRP A 138 -6.83 -10.47 3.06
C TRP A 138 -6.74 -11.99 2.80
N PRO A 139 -5.89 -12.74 3.52
CA PRO A 139 -5.80 -14.19 3.41
C PRO A 139 -6.99 -14.87 4.12
N THR A 140 -7.81 -15.60 3.36
CA THR A 140 -9.02 -16.27 3.88
C THR A 140 -8.73 -17.45 4.81
N ASN A 141 -7.51 -18.00 4.77
CA ASN A 141 -7.03 -19.02 5.70
C ASN A 141 -6.54 -18.43 7.05
N GLY A 142 -6.55 -17.10 7.21
CA GLY A 142 -6.11 -16.42 8.43
C GLY A 142 -4.59 -16.35 8.60
N GLU A 143 -3.80 -16.64 7.57
CA GLU A 143 -2.34 -16.62 7.65
C GLU A 143 -1.74 -15.79 6.52
N ALA A 144 -0.93 -14.79 6.87
CA ALA A 144 -0.09 -14.04 5.96
C ALA A 144 1.34 -14.57 6.01
N VAL A 145 1.98 -14.76 4.85
CA VAL A 145 3.37 -15.20 4.76
C VAL A 145 4.17 -14.14 4.01
N ILE A 146 5.18 -13.59 4.67
CA ILE A 146 6.07 -12.56 4.11
C ILE A 146 7.42 -13.20 3.78
N HIS A 147 7.62 -13.57 2.52
CA HIS A 147 8.76 -14.36 2.06
C HIS A 147 10.09 -13.57 2.14
N SER A 148 10.05 -12.27 1.91
CA SER A 148 11.22 -11.39 2.01
C SER A 148 11.82 -11.29 3.43
N LEU A 149 11.12 -11.83 4.43
CA LEU A 149 11.54 -11.94 5.83
C LEU A 149 11.94 -13.36 6.25
N ALA A 150 12.13 -14.28 5.30
CA ALA A 150 12.67 -15.60 5.60
C ALA A 150 14.05 -15.51 6.28
N GLU A 151 14.34 -16.45 7.19
CA GLU A 151 15.64 -16.51 7.90
C GLU A 151 16.83 -16.58 6.93
N THR A 152 16.63 -17.20 5.78
CA THR A 152 17.62 -17.41 4.72
C THR A 152 18.01 -16.13 3.98
N VAL A 153 17.22 -15.04 4.11
CA VAL A 153 17.36 -13.80 3.33
C VAL A 153 18.27 -12.75 4.01
N ARG A 154 19.16 -13.18 4.93
CA ARG A 154 20.07 -12.33 5.73
C ARG A 154 19.36 -11.29 6.62
N GLY A 155 19.39 -11.55 7.92
CA GLY A 155 20.06 -10.62 8.85
C GLY A 155 19.29 -10.16 10.10
N GLU A 156 17.97 -10.13 10.09
CA GLU A 156 17.21 -9.45 11.15
C GLU A 156 16.14 -10.37 11.74
N ARG A 157 16.34 -10.74 13.01
CA ARG A 157 15.39 -11.55 13.77
C ARG A 157 14.18 -10.70 14.09
N VAL A 158 12.99 -11.18 13.72
CA VAL A 158 11.74 -10.48 14.01
C VAL A 158 11.46 -10.56 15.51
N ARG A 159 11.35 -9.38 16.14
CA ARG A 159 11.09 -9.22 17.57
C ARG A 159 9.60 -9.14 17.89
N SER A 160 8.85 -8.40 17.08
CA SER A 160 7.41 -8.22 17.29
C SER A 160 6.68 -7.94 16.00
N VAL A 161 5.42 -8.38 15.96
CA VAL A 161 4.49 -8.20 14.86
C VAL A 161 3.18 -7.63 15.40
N THR A 162 2.69 -6.55 14.80
CA THR A 162 1.43 -5.90 15.17
C THR A 162 0.65 -5.52 13.92
N LEU A 163 -0.67 -5.71 13.89
CA LEU A 163 -1.52 -5.21 12.82
C LEU A 163 -1.95 -3.78 13.13
N LEU A 164 -1.72 -2.84 12.22
CA LEU A 164 -2.18 -1.46 12.42
C LEU A 164 -3.72 -1.41 12.53
N GLY A 165 -4.22 -0.52 13.38
CA GLY A 165 -5.64 -0.51 13.77
C GLY A 165 -6.02 -1.51 14.84
N ASN A 166 -5.11 -2.41 15.23
CA ASN A 166 -5.29 -3.34 16.34
C ASN A 166 -4.10 -3.26 17.31
N SER A 167 -4.38 -3.02 18.58
CA SER A 167 -3.33 -2.89 19.61
C SER A 167 -2.75 -4.23 20.06
N ALA A 168 -3.31 -5.36 19.62
CA ALA A 168 -2.85 -6.68 20.01
C ALA A 168 -1.61 -7.11 19.21
N THR A 169 -0.60 -7.62 19.92
CA THR A 169 0.50 -8.35 19.30
C THR A 169 -0.04 -9.60 18.62
N ILE A 170 0.39 -9.81 17.39
CA ILE A 170 0.00 -10.97 16.59
C ILE A 170 1.01 -12.10 16.79
N LYS A 171 0.53 -13.34 16.83
CA LYS A 171 1.38 -14.53 16.82
C LYS A 171 2.07 -14.65 15.47
N PHE A 172 3.36 -14.92 15.51
CA PHE A 172 4.15 -15.10 14.30
C PHE A 172 5.21 -16.19 14.50
N ASN A 173 5.67 -16.75 13.39
CA ASN A 173 6.80 -17.66 13.33
C ASN A 173 7.69 -17.26 12.15
N GLN A 174 8.97 -17.00 12.39
CA GLN A 174 9.94 -16.76 11.32
C GLN A 174 10.61 -18.09 10.97
N GLY A 175 10.53 -18.49 9.71
CA GLY A 175 11.03 -19.77 9.22
C GLY A 175 11.92 -19.62 7.97
N PRO A 176 12.34 -20.76 7.39
CA PRO A 176 13.24 -20.77 6.23
C PRO A 176 12.60 -20.21 4.95
N ASP A 177 11.26 -20.17 4.87
CA ASP A 177 10.46 -19.73 3.73
C ASP A 177 9.78 -18.37 3.95
N GLY A 178 9.70 -17.85 5.17
CA GLY A 178 9.15 -16.52 5.41
C GLY A 178 8.83 -16.20 6.87
N LEU A 179 8.26 -15.02 7.09
CA LEU A 179 7.57 -14.68 8.33
C LEU A 179 6.09 -15.05 8.20
N HIS A 180 5.66 -16.05 8.96
CA HIS A 180 4.27 -16.49 9.08
C HIS A 180 3.57 -15.68 10.15
N VAL A 181 2.43 -15.08 9.84
CA VAL A 181 1.69 -14.16 10.71
C VAL A 181 0.24 -14.61 10.80
N GLU A 182 -0.23 -14.94 12.02
CA GLU A 182 -1.61 -15.36 12.28
C GLU A 182 -2.55 -14.15 12.36
N LEU A 183 -3.30 -13.87 11.31
CA LEU A 183 -4.25 -12.76 11.29
C LEU A 183 -5.52 -13.08 12.08
N PRO A 184 -6.17 -12.07 12.69
CA PRO A 184 -7.44 -12.28 13.36
C PRO A 184 -8.54 -12.75 12.38
N PHE A 185 -9.53 -13.48 12.88
CA PHE A 185 -10.60 -14.05 12.04
C PHE A 185 -11.50 -13.01 11.33
N GLN A 186 -11.41 -11.75 11.74
CA GLN A 186 -12.19 -10.66 11.17
C GLN A 186 -11.28 -9.82 10.26
N ASP A 187 -11.68 -9.72 8.99
CA ASP A 187 -11.13 -8.74 8.07
C ASP A 187 -11.51 -7.33 8.57
N LEU A 188 -10.53 -6.64 9.15
CA LEU A 188 -10.66 -5.26 9.62
C LEU A 188 -10.27 -4.26 8.53
N ALA A 189 -9.86 -4.74 7.35
CA ALA A 189 -9.13 -3.98 6.35
C ALA A 189 -9.86 -3.96 5.00
N LYS A 190 -10.70 -2.93 4.80
CA LYS A 190 -11.55 -2.75 3.60
C LYS A 190 -10.81 -2.84 2.25
N TYR A 191 -9.55 -2.40 2.18
CA TYR A 191 -8.78 -2.30 0.92
C TYR A 191 -7.38 -2.91 0.98
N ALA A 192 -6.70 -2.76 2.11
CA ALA A 192 -5.36 -3.26 2.38
C ALA A 192 -5.11 -3.18 3.89
N TYR A 193 -4.18 -3.97 4.40
CA TYR A 193 -3.78 -3.95 5.81
C TYR A 193 -2.29 -3.77 5.97
N ALA A 194 -1.86 -3.14 7.05
CA ALA A 194 -0.44 -2.93 7.33
C ALA A 194 -0.01 -3.70 8.60
N ILE A 195 1.03 -4.51 8.44
CA ILE A 195 1.70 -5.20 9.54
C ILE A 195 2.94 -4.40 9.90
N ARG A 196 3.02 -3.96 11.17
CA ARG A 196 4.22 -3.38 11.77
C ARG A 196 5.13 -4.50 12.25
N VAL A 197 6.36 -4.53 11.74
CA VAL A 197 7.41 -5.49 12.09
C VAL A 197 8.57 -4.73 12.71
N THR A 198 9.01 -5.16 13.88
CA THR A 198 10.23 -4.65 14.53
C THR A 198 11.25 -5.76 14.64
N PHE A 199 12.52 -5.42 14.58
CA PHE A 199 13.63 -6.37 14.68
C PHE A 199 14.33 -6.25 16.03
N ASP A 200 15.08 -7.29 16.39
CA ASP A 200 16.00 -7.22 17.51
C ASP A 200 17.09 -6.18 17.23
N GLU A 201 17.50 -5.45 18.27
CA GLU A 201 18.62 -4.52 18.13
C GLU A 201 19.91 -5.33 17.92
N PHE A 202 20.73 -4.94 16.94
CA PHE A 202 22.07 -5.50 16.80
C PHE A 202 22.88 -5.12 18.04
N SER A 203 23.14 -6.08 18.92
CA SER A 203 24.19 -5.94 19.92
C SER A 203 25.53 -5.89 19.20
N HIS A 204 26.05 -4.68 19.00
CA HIS A 204 27.44 -4.43 18.59
C HIS A 204 28.43 -4.81 19.69
#